data_AF-A0A1M5IXJ9-F1
#
_entry.id   AF-A0A1M5IXJ9-F1
#
_cell.length_a   1.000
_cell.length_b   1.000
_cell.length_c   1.000
_cell.angle_alpha   90.00
_cell.angle_beta   90.00
_cell.angle_gamma   90.00
#
_symmetry.space_group_name_H-M   'P 1'
#
loop_
_entity.id
_entity.type
_entity.pdbx_description
1 polymer ?
#
loop_
_entity_poly.entity_id
_entity_poly.type
_entity_poly.pdbx_seq_one_letter_code
_entity_poly.pdbx_strand_id
1 'polypeptide(L)'
;MKKALFSLGLLLAITTSNAQTLLSEDFEGATFPSTGWTRTQTVASRPWQLTSAFPTSISGFLISGTKSAGVDYINQSNNAALISPAFSLAGTTTPVLKFKVKVGWNYMIGQNLGNLVAQISTDGGTAWTTLWDEDTEAGFTDDGDGNQATDLYNTVSVQKALTAYAGQANVKIRFQYIANDADAVSIDDIQVLGSATLGTQEAASKSKDAVALYPNPTKGEINIKTDQKIKSTTVFDMTGKSLLQNDTEKADISSLPKGTYLVKISFADGSTSTRKVIKQ
;
A
#
# COMPACT_ATOMS: atom_id res chain seq x y z
N MET A 1 -4.03 -56.33 -7.35
CA MET A 1 -3.65 -54.99 -7.85
C MET A 1 -4.82 -54.03 -7.69
N LYS A 2 -4.84 -53.19 -6.66
CA LYS A 2 -5.59 -51.91 -6.65
C LYS A 2 -4.79 -50.94 -5.77
N LYS A 3 -4.08 -50.02 -6.42
CA LYS A 3 -3.34 -48.93 -5.78
C LYS A 3 -4.36 -47.85 -5.39
N ALA A 4 -4.52 -47.57 -4.10
CA ALA A 4 -5.23 -46.39 -3.64
C ALA A 4 -4.20 -45.25 -3.55
N LEU A 5 -4.23 -44.32 -4.51
CA LEU A 5 -3.53 -43.04 -4.39
C LEU A 5 -4.39 -42.10 -3.55
N PHE A 6 -3.92 -41.78 -2.33
CA PHE A 6 -4.39 -40.62 -1.60
C PHE A 6 -3.73 -39.38 -2.19
N SER A 7 -4.46 -38.61 -2.99
CA SER A 7 -4.02 -37.29 -3.44
C SER A 7 -4.01 -36.33 -2.25
N LEU A 8 -2.82 -35.92 -1.83
CA LEU A 8 -2.63 -34.84 -0.87
C LEU A 8 -3.01 -33.52 -1.56
N GLY A 9 -4.24 -33.05 -1.36
CA GLY A 9 -4.66 -31.73 -1.79
C GLY A 9 -3.87 -30.68 -1.01
N LEU A 10 -2.86 -30.08 -1.66
CA LEU A 10 -2.20 -28.90 -1.16
C LEU A 10 -3.23 -27.78 -1.14
N LEU A 11 -3.78 -27.49 0.03
CA LEU A 11 -4.61 -26.30 0.25
C LEU A 11 -3.69 -25.09 0.06
N LEU A 12 -3.62 -24.56 -1.17
CA LEU A 12 -3.14 -23.20 -1.39
C LEU A 12 -4.11 -22.29 -0.63
N ALA A 13 -3.71 -21.83 0.55
CA ALA A 13 -4.34 -20.70 1.17
C ALA A 13 -4.18 -19.52 0.21
N ILE A 14 -5.23 -19.24 -0.56
CA ILE A 14 -5.36 -17.99 -1.31
C ILE A 14 -5.53 -16.91 -0.23
N THR A 15 -4.42 -16.37 0.25
CA THR A 15 -4.44 -15.19 1.10
C THR A 15 -4.79 -14.02 0.18
N THR A 16 -6.06 -13.63 0.17
CA THR A 16 -6.46 -12.35 -0.40
C THR A 16 -5.80 -11.26 0.43
N SER A 17 -4.73 -10.64 -0.09
CA SER A 17 -4.13 -9.46 0.52
C SER A 17 -5.16 -8.32 0.46
N ASN A 18 -5.71 -7.90 1.59
CA ASN A 18 -6.50 -6.67 1.62
C ASN A 18 -5.56 -5.49 1.38
N ALA A 19 -5.84 -4.68 0.37
CA ALA A 19 -5.11 -3.44 0.12
C ALA A 19 -5.40 -2.44 1.25
N GLN A 20 -4.36 -1.92 1.89
CA GLN A 20 -4.45 -0.85 2.88
C GLN A 20 -4.48 0.50 2.16
N THR A 21 -5.42 1.39 2.51
CA THR A 21 -5.37 2.78 2.05
C THR A 21 -4.35 3.57 2.86
N LEU A 22 -3.33 4.11 2.20
CA LEU A 22 -2.22 4.85 2.80
C LEU A 22 -2.36 6.36 2.64
N LEU A 23 -3.02 6.78 1.56
CA LEU A 23 -3.43 8.15 1.27
C LEU A 23 -4.77 8.08 0.56
N SER A 24 -5.68 8.99 0.88
CA SER A 24 -6.94 9.16 0.17
C SER A 24 -7.34 10.63 0.19
N GLU A 25 -7.77 11.15 -0.93
CA GLU A 25 -8.27 12.52 -1.07
C GLU A 25 -9.30 12.60 -2.20
N ASP A 26 -10.53 12.98 -1.85
CA ASP A 26 -11.66 13.19 -2.76
C ASP A 26 -12.08 14.66 -2.85
N PHE A 27 -11.40 15.57 -2.12
CA PHE A 27 -11.66 17.01 -2.08
C PHE A 27 -13.07 17.44 -1.64
N GLU A 28 -13.90 16.53 -1.15
CA GLU A 28 -15.29 16.82 -0.75
C GLU A 28 -15.37 17.54 0.61
N GLY A 29 -14.24 17.59 1.34
CA GLY A 29 -14.09 18.24 2.64
C GLY A 29 -14.41 19.75 2.66
N ALA A 30 -14.48 20.31 3.87
CA ALA A 30 -14.88 21.71 4.07
C ALA A 30 -13.78 22.74 3.71
N THR A 31 -12.53 22.32 3.60
CA THR A 31 -11.36 23.20 3.42
C THR A 31 -10.55 22.81 2.21
N PHE A 32 -9.99 23.78 1.50
CA PHE A 32 -9.03 23.55 0.42
C PHE A 32 -7.77 24.43 0.56
N PRO A 33 -6.55 23.86 0.49
CA PRO A 33 -6.26 22.43 0.39
C PRO A 33 -6.77 21.65 1.62
N SER A 34 -7.03 20.36 1.43
CA SER A 34 -7.43 19.46 2.52
C SER A 34 -6.32 19.39 3.59
N THR A 35 -6.67 19.00 4.81
CA THR A 35 -5.73 18.97 5.96
C THR A 35 -4.44 18.22 5.62
N GLY A 36 -3.30 18.90 5.80
CA GLY A 36 -1.97 18.33 5.54
C GLY A 36 -1.47 18.45 4.10
N TRP A 37 -2.36 18.75 3.15
CA TRP A 37 -1.96 19.13 1.80
C TRP A 37 -1.44 20.56 1.76
N THR A 38 -0.47 20.82 0.90
CA THR A 38 0.06 22.17 0.67
C THR A 38 0.09 22.48 -0.82
N ARG A 39 0.23 23.77 -1.15
CA ARG A 39 0.37 24.21 -2.54
C ARG A 39 1.49 25.23 -2.69
N THR A 40 2.08 25.26 -3.87
CA THR A 40 2.98 26.31 -4.33
C THR A 40 2.43 26.89 -5.62
N GLN A 41 2.72 28.17 -5.89
CA GLN A 41 2.25 28.84 -7.09
C GLN A 41 3.14 30.03 -7.43
N THR A 42 3.39 30.27 -8.71
CA THR A 42 3.97 31.52 -9.21
C THR A 42 2.89 32.58 -9.46
N VAL A 43 1.66 32.16 -9.75
CA VAL A 43 0.53 33.05 -10.04
C VAL A 43 -0.54 32.95 -8.94
N ALA A 44 -0.64 34.00 -8.11
CA ALA A 44 -1.55 33.99 -6.95
C ALA A 44 -3.05 33.94 -7.34
N SER A 45 -3.41 34.43 -8.53
CA SER A 45 -4.78 34.39 -9.04
C SER A 45 -5.15 33.07 -9.73
N ARG A 46 -4.18 32.16 -9.89
CA ARG A 46 -4.35 30.84 -10.53
C ARG A 46 -3.59 29.73 -9.77
N PRO A 47 -3.84 29.57 -8.47
CA PRO A 47 -3.27 28.47 -7.72
C PRO A 47 -4.00 27.15 -8.05
N TRP A 48 -3.51 26.04 -7.49
CA TRP A 48 -4.40 24.91 -7.23
C TRP A 48 -5.56 25.36 -6.34
N GLN A 49 -6.78 25.07 -6.79
CA GLN A 49 -8.05 25.45 -6.17
C GLN A 49 -9.15 24.44 -6.52
N LEU A 50 -10.32 24.58 -5.91
CA LEU A 50 -11.49 23.81 -6.33
C LEU A 50 -11.99 24.29 -7.69
N THR A 51 -12.43 23.36 -8.54
CA THR A 51 -12.99 23.68 -9.87
C THR A 51 -14.20 24.60 -9.79
N SER A 52 -15.01 24.50 -8.73
CA SER A 52 -16.12 25.41 -8.45
C SER A 52 -15.70 26.87 -8.20
N ALA A 53 -14.41 27.12 -7.95
CA ALA A 53 -13.82 28.43 -7.74
C ALA A 53 -13.03 28.94 -8.95
N PHE A 54 -13.09 28.23 -10.10
CA PHE A 54 -12.43 28.68 -11.33
C PHE A 54 -13.02 30.02 -11.80
N PRO A 55 -12.20 31.08 -11.90
CA PRO A 55 -12.65 32.39 -12.38
C PRO A 55 -12.93 32.44 -13.90
N THR A 56 -12.37 31.55 -14.71
CA THR A 56 -12.53 31.55 -16.18
C THR A 56 -13.22 30.29 -16.71
N SER A 57 -12.74 29.09 -16.38
CA SER A 57 -13.30 27.85 -16.92
C SER A 57 -14.49 27.35 -16.08
N ILE A 58 -15.71 27.80 -16.41
CA ILE A 58 -16.90 27.66 -15.52
C ILE A 58 -17.57 26.26 -15.61
N SER A 59 -17.35 25.48 -16.68
CA SER A 59 -17.85 24.10 -16.76
C SER A 59 -16.91 23.17 -17.53
N GLY A 60 -16.84 21.89 -17.15
CA GLY A 60 -16.08 20.84 -17.86
C GLY A 60 -15.08 20.07 -16.98
N PHE A 61 -14.55 20.70 -15.92
CA PHE A 61 -13.45 20.14 -15.13
C PHE A 61 -13.84 19.46 -13.81
N LEU A 62 -15.13 19.45 -13.44
CA LEU A 62 -15.60 18.60 -12.34
C LEU A 62 -15.49 17.12 -12.75
N ILE A 63 -14.92 16.28 -11.89
CA ILE A 63 -14.71 14.85 -12.16
C ILE A 63 -15.74 13.99 -11.43
N SER A 64 -15.85 14.13 -10.11
CA SER A 64 -16.78 13.39 -9.26
C SER A 64 -17.32 14.29 -8.15
N GLY A 65 -18.44 13.87 -7.55
CA GLY A 65 -19.01 14.58 -6.42
C GLY A 65 -19.40 16.02 -6.75
N THR A 66 -18.98 16.95 -5.89
CA THR A 66 -19.23 18.38 -6.03
C THR A 66 -17.95 19.21 -6.14
N LYS A 67 -16.78 18.61 -5.88
CA LYS A 67 -15.50 19.30 -5.78
C LYS A 67 -14.40 18.45 -6.39
N SER A 68 -13.65 19.03 -7.32
CA SER A 68 -12.38 18.47 -7.77
C SER A 68 -11.30 19.55 -7.64
N ALA A 69 -10.04 19.15 -7.47
CA ALA A 69 -8.92 20.09 -7.43
C ALA A 69 -8.43 20.39 -8.85
N GLY A 70 -8.03 21.61 -9.14
CA GLY A 70 -7.51 21.96 -10.45
C GLY A 70 -6.77 23.29 -10.50
N VAL A 71 -6.21 23.59 -11.67
CA VAL A 71 -5.63 24.89 -12.02
C VAL A 71 -6.40 25.42 -13.22
N ASP A 72 -6.82 26.68 -13.12
CA ASP A 72 -7.59 27.35 -14.17
C ASP A 72 -6.66 28.02 -15.20
N TYR A 73 -7.18 28.21 -16.42
CA TYR A 73 -6.49 28.84 -17.53
C TYR A 73 -6.03 30.27 -17.19
N ILE A 74 -4.87 30.65 -17.72
CA ILE A 74 -4.42 32.05 -17.80
C ILE A 74 -3.42 32.25 -18.94
N ASN A 75 -3.54 33.39 -19.62
CA ASN A 75 -2.61 33.82 -20.66
C ASN A 75 -1.31 34.39 -20.08
N GLN A 76 -0.54 33.53 -19.41
CA GLN A 76 0.83 33.77 -18.97
C GLN A 76 1.45 32.47 -18.46
N SER A 77 2.75 32.51 -18.16
CA SER A 77 3.43 31.41 -17.49
C SER A 77 2.91 31.19 -16.07
N ASN A 78 2.56 29.95 -15.74
CA ASN A 78 2.15 29.53 -14.42
C ASN A 78 2.84 28.22 -14.04
N ASN A 79 3.35 28.16 -12.81
CA ASN A 79 3.91 26.97 -12.21
C ASN A 79 3.23 26.81 -10.84
N ALA A 80 2.44 25.76 -10.70
CA ALA A 80 1.67 25.49 -9.51
C ALA A 80 1.72 24.01 -9.13
N ALA A 81 1.92 23.71 -7.85
CA ALA A 81 1.93 22.35 -7.33
C ALA A 81 0.92 22.16 -6.21
N LEU A 82 0.30 20.98 -6.17
CA LEU A 82 -0.47 20.47 -5.03
C LEU A 82 0.29 19.27 -4.47
N ILE A 83 0.62 19.32 -3.19
CA ILE A 83 1.54 18.39 -2.53
C ILE A 83 0.82 17.70 -1.38
N SER A 84 0.88 16.37 -1.36
CA SER A 84 0.28 15.55 -0.32
C SER A 84 0.97 15.74 1.04
N PRO A 85 0.29 15.41 2.15
CA PRO A 85 1.00 15.11 3.39
C PRO A 85 1.98 13.95 3.17
N ALA A 86 2.95 13.83 4.09
CA ALA A 86 3.84 12.67 4.10
C ALA A 86 3.08 11.40 4.52
N PHE A 87 3.35 10.29 3.85
CA PHE A 87 2.84 8.96 4.19
C PHE A 87 3.94 7.91 4.06
N SER A 88 3.68 6.70 4.54
CA SER A 88 4.65 5.61 4.56
C SER A 88 4.24 4.49 3.61
N LEU A 89 5.19 4.01 2.83
CA LEU A 89 5.13 2.78 2.04
C LEU A 89 5.84 1.62 2.75
N ALA A 90 6.25 1.78 4.00
CA ALA A 90 6.89 0.72 4.79
C ALA A 90 5.95 -0.48 4.96
N GLY A 91 6.49 -1.69 4.76
CA GLY A 91 5.71 -2.94 4.85
C GLY A 91 4.81 -3.23 3.65
N THR A 92 4.76 -2.34 2.65
CA THR A 92 4.06 -2.60 1.38
C THR A 92 4.96 -3.40 0.43
N THR A 93 4.35 -4.12 -0.50
CA THR A 93 5.07 -4.92 -1.52
C THR A 93 4.74 -4.51 -2.94
N THR A 94 3.48 -4.17 -3.21
CA THR A 94 3.02 -3.69 -4.52
C THR A 94 2.14 -2.44 -4.36
N PRO A 95 2.67 -1.35 -3.77
CA PRO A 95 1.90 -0.12 -3.63
C PRO A 95 1.54 0.48 -5.00
N VAL A 96 0.40 1.15 -5.07
CA VAL A 96 -0.12 1.76 -6.30
C VAL A 96 -0.69 3.14 -6.02
N LEU A 97 -0.37 4.10 -6.89
CA LEU A 97 -1.04 5.41 -6.97
C LEU A 97 -2.21 5.30 -7.94
N LYS A 98 -3.36 5.81 -7.54
CA LYS A 98 -4.56 5.98 -8.37
C LYS A 98 -5.06 7.41 -8.26
N PHE A 99 -5.56 7.95 -9.34
CA PHE A 99 -6.29 9.23 -9.37
C PHE A 99 -7.07 9.33 -10.68
N LYS A 100 -8.01 10.25 -10.74
CA LYS A 100 -8.69 10.66 -11.97
C LYS A 100 -8.17 12.02 -12.40
N VAL A 101 -8.20 12.28 -13.70
CA VAL A 101 -7.69 13.52 -14.29
C VAL A 101 -8.53 13.95 -15.49
N LYS A 102 -8.66 15.26 -15.67
CA LYS A 102 -9.12 15.91 -16.90
C LYS A 102 -8.12 17.00 -17.29
N VAL A 103 -7.92 17.16 -18.59
CA VAL A 103 -7.08 18.22 -19.16
C VAL A 103 -7.82 18.85 -20.34
N GLY A 104 -7.58 20.13 -20.59
CA GLY A 104 -8.03 20.78 -21.81
C GLY A 104 -7.29 20.21 -23.03
N TRP A 105 -7.94 19.33 -23.79
CA TRP A 105 -7.27 18.48 -24.78
C TRP A 105 -6.47 19.28 -25.81
N ASN A 106 -7.07 20.29 -26.43
CA ASN A 106 -6.44 21.02 -27.54
C ASN A 106 -5.12 21.69 -27.11
N TYR A 107 -5.07 22.33 -25.94
CA TYR A 107 -3.91 23.10 -25.50
C TYR A 107 -2.91 22.27 -24.71
N MET A 108 -3.37 21.32 -23.91
CA MET A 108 -2.50 20.45 -23.11
C MET A 108 -1.93 19.29 -23.93
N ILE A 109 -2.74 18.65 -24.78
CA ILE A 109 -2.33 17.46 -25.55
C ILE A 109 -2.03 17.82 -27.00
N GLY A 110 -2.94 18.48 -27.70
CA GLY A 110 -2.82 18.75 -29.14
C GLY A 110 -1.66 19.70 -29.47
N GLN A 111 -1.56 20.81 -28.74
CA GLN A 111 -0.52 21.83 -28.91
C GLN A 111 0.64 21.70 -27.93
N ASN A 112 0.46 20.97 -26.81
CA ASN A 112 1.45 20.80 -25.75
C ASN A 112 2.04 22.14 -25.26
N LEU A 113 1.17 23.06 -24.83
CA LEU A 113 1.57 24.37 -24.28
C LEU A 113 1.83 24.35 -22.77
N GLY A 114 1.58 23.22 -22.12
CA GLY A 114 1.74 23.06 -20.68
C GLY A 114 1.80 21.59 -20.29
N ASN A 115 2.37 21.36 -19.11
CA ASN A 115 2.55 20.03 -18.55
C ASN A 115 1.83 19.84 -17.22
N LEU A 116 1.27 18.64 -16.98
CA LEU A 116 0.69 18.21 -15.70
C LEU A 116 1.27 16.85 -15.28
N VAL A 117 2.33 16.87 -14.48
CA VAL A 117 2.98 15.64 -14.03
C VAL A 117 2.58 15.25 -12.62
N ALA A 118 2.45 13.95 -12.35
CA ALA A 118 2.40 13.41 -10.99
C ALA A 118 3.78 12.86 -10.62
N GLN A 119 4.29 13.25 -9.45
CA GLN A 119 5.67 12.97 -9.05
C GLN A 119 5.73 12.50 -7.60
N ILE A 120 6.78 11.74 -7.27
CA ILE A 120 7.03 11.20 -5.93
C ILE A 120 8.33 11.76 -5.37
N SER A 121 8.35 11.99 -4.06
CA SER A 121 9.55 12.30 -3.30
C SER A 121 9.72 11.30 -2.16
N THR A 122 10.96 10.87 -1.93
CA THR A 122 11.36 10.01 -0.79
C THR A 122 12.24 10.74 0.23
N ASP A 123 12.40 12.05 0.09
CA ASP A 123 13.31 12.89 0.89
C ASP A 123 12.59 14.12 1.48
N GLY A 124 11.28 13.97 1.75
CA GLY A 124 10.46 15.01 2.38
C GLY A 124 10.01 16.14 1.44
N GLY A 125 10.29 16.03 0.14
CA GLY A 125 9.91 16.99 -0.90
C GLY A 125 11.07 17.79 -1.47
N THR A 126 12.32 17.34 -1.26
CA THR A 126 13.52 18.04 -1.74
C THR A 126 13.80 17.68 -3.20
N ALA A 127 13.76 16.39 -3.55
CA ALA A 127 13.84 15.88 -4.91
C ALA A 127 12.55 15.15 -5.32
N TRP A 128 12.27 15.17 -6.63
CA TRP A 128 11.04 14.65 -7.20
C TRP A 128 11.33 13.80 -8.43
N THR A 129 10.72 12.63 -8.49
CA THR A 129 10.78 11.70 -9.64
C THR A 129 9.40 11.61 -10.29
N THR A 130 9.32 11.73 -11.61
CA THR A 130 8.05 11.62 -12.34
C THR A 130 7.53 10.19 -12.33
N LEU A 131 6.25 10.04 -11.95
CA LEU A 131 5.49 8.79 -11.99
C LEU A 131 4.52 8.73 -13.19
N TRP A 132 4.00 9.89 -13.57
CA TRP A 132 3.00 10.06 -14.60
C TRP A 132 3.17 11.41 -15.27
N ASP A 133 2.87 11.41 -16.56
CA ASP A 133 2.95 12.53 -17.48
C ASP A 133 1.80 12.38 -18.47
N GLU A 134 0.96 13.41 -18.54
CA GLU A 134 -0.21 13.53 -19.39
C GLU A 134 0.10 13.39 -20.88
N ASP A 135 1.28 13.83 -21.34
CA ASP A 135 1.71 13.70 -22.74
C ASP A 135 1.80 12.24 -23.17
N THR A 136 2.05 11.34 -22.21
CA THR A 136 2.22 9.91 -22.44
C THR A 136 1.01 9.08 -22.03
N GLU A 137 -0.01 9.71 -21.45
CA GLU A 137 -1.21 9.01 -20.99
C GLU A 137 -2.23 8.87 -22.12
N ALA A 138 -2.61 7.63 -22.40
CA ALA A 138 -3.65 7.36 -23.36
C ALA A 138 -5.03 7.68 -22.79
N GLY A 139 -5.97 8.01 -23.67
CA GLY A 139 -7.39 8.09 -23.34
C GLY A 139 -7.95 9.50 -23.24
N PHE A 140 -7.13 10.55 -23.32
CA PHE A 140 -7.65 11.90 -23.57
C PHE A 140 -8.16 12.01 -25.01
N THR A 141 -9.37 12.53 -25.17
CA THR A 141 -10.04 12.64 -26.47
C THR A 141 -10.43 14.08 -26.78
N ASP A 142 -10.26 14.46 -28.04
CA ASP A 142 -10.94 15.59 -28.66
C ASP A 142 -12.39 15.19 -28.96
N ASP A 143 -13.35 16.11 -28.78
CA ASP A 143 -14.75 15.86 -29.18
C ASP A 143 -14.96 16.07 -30.69
N GLY A 144 -13.98 16.67 -31.36
CA GLY A 144 -13.90 16.80 -32.81
C GLY A 144 -14.90 17.79 -33.39
N ASP A 145 -15.46 18.69 -32.59
CA ASP A 145 -16.39 19.72 -33.07
C ASP A 145 -15.65 20.90 -33.76
N GLY A 146 -14.33 20.96 -33.63
CA GLY A 146 -13.45 21.98 -34.22
C GLY A 146 -13.54 23.33 -33.52
N ASN A 147 -14.21 23.41 -32.38
CA ASN A 147 -14.44 24.61 -31.60
C ASN A 147 -13.92 24.45 -30.16
N GLN A 148 -12.69 24.95 -29.99
CA GLN A 148 -11.94 24.96 -28.73
C GLN A 148 -12.67 25.62 -27.55
N ALA A 149 -13.69 26.45 -27.80
CA ALA A 149 -14.49 27.07 -26.75
C ALA A 149 -15.62 26.17 -26.21
N THR A 150 -15.93 25.07 -26.89
CA THR A 150 -16.98 24.10 -26.52
C THR A 150 -16.46 22.69 -26.25
N ASP A 151 -15.14 22.47 -26.34
CA ASP A 151 -14.49 21.17 -26.11
C ASP A 151 -15.03 20.46 -24.86
N LEU A 152 -15.52 19.23 -25.06
CA LEU A 152 -15.92 18.31 -24.01
C LEU A 152 -14.71 17.50 -23.52
N TYR A 153 -14.36 17.68 -22.25
CA TYR A 153 -13.25 16.96 -21.63
C TYR A 153 -13.69 15.65 -20.96
N ASN A 154 -13.06 14.55 -21.37
CA ASN A 154 -13.29 13.25 -20.78
C ASN A 154 -12.40 13.02 -19.53
N THR A 155 -12.91 12.23 -18.59
CA THR A 155 -12.13 11.80 -17.42
C THR A 155 -11.27 10.60 -17.77
N VAL A 156 -9.96 10.68 -17.46
CA VAL A 156 -9.04 9.54 -17.52
C VAL A 156 -8.75 9.04 -16.11
N SER A 157 -8.78 7.71 -15.91
CA SER A 157 -8.40 7.07 -14.65
C SER A 157 -6.97 6.56 -14.74
N VAL A 158 -6.09 7.11 -13.92
CA VAL A 158 -4.66 6.80 -13.93
C VAL A 158 -4.32 5.83 -12.81
N GLN A 159 -3.49 4.83 -13.13
CA GLN A 159 -2.92 3.90 -12.15
C GLN A 159 -1.41 3.75 -12.40
N LYS A 160 -0.58 4.06 -11.40
CA LYS A 160 0.89 3.88 -11.48
C LYS A 160 1.42 3.01 -10.35
N ALA A 161 2.23 2.02 -10.71
CA ALA A 161 2.90 1.17 -9.74
C ALA A 161 3.97 1.97 -8.99
N LEU A 162 3.99 1.81 -7.66
CA LEU A 162 4.99 2.41 -6.78
C LEU A 162 5.96 1.38 -6.22
N THR A 163 6.03 0.18 -6.80
CA THR A 163 6.85 -0.95 -6.30
C THR A 163 8.32 -0.58 -6.08
N ALA A 164 8.90 0.28 -6.92
CA ALA A 164 10.27 0.77 -6.76
C ALA A 164 10.50 1.59 -5.47
N TYR A 165 9.43 2.09 -4.86
CA TYR A 165 9.42 2.90 -3.65
C TYR A 165 8.88 2.15 -2.43
N ALA A 166 8.59 0.84 -2.57
CA ALA A 166 8.17 0.00 -1.45
C ALA A 166 9.22 0.02 -0.32
N GLY A 167 8.78 0.07 0.93
CA GLY A 167 9.68 0.16 2.10
C GLY A 167 10.06 1.58 2.53
N GLN A 168 9.83 2.60 1.68
CA GLN A 168 10.13 3.99 2.02
C GLN A 168 9.16 4.52 3.09
N ALA A 169 9.68 5.09 4.17
CA ALA A 169 8.87 5.50 5.32
C ALA A 169 8.35 6.94 5.25
N ASN A 170 8.96 7.78 4.40
CA ASN A 170 8.62 9.20 4.28
C ASN A 170 8.49 9.58 2.81
N VAL A 171 7.28 9.43 2.27
CA VAL A 171 6.96 9.63 0.87
C VAL A 171 5.94 10.76 0.72
N LYS A 172 6.07 11.56 -0.33
CA LYS A 172 5.05 12.54 -0.76
C LYS A 172 4.74 12.35 -2.24
N ILE A 173 3.51 12.69 -2.62
CA ILE A 173 3.09 12.86 -4.01
C ILE A 173 2.87 14.34 -4.27
N ARG A 174 3.27 14.83 -5.45
CA ARG A 174 2.85 16.14 -5.96
C ARG A 174 2.24 16.01 -7.34
N PHE A 175 1.27 16.88 -7.62
CA PHE A 175 0.76 17.16 -8.95
C PHE A 175 1.27 18.53 -9.34
N GLN A 176 2.08 18.60 -10.39
CA GLN A 176 2.80 19.78 -10.81
C GLN A 176 2.28 20.22 -12.16
N TYR A 177 1.66 21.40 -12.20
CA TYR A 177 1.26 22.09 -13.41
C TYR A 177 2.32 23.12 -13.79
N ILE A 178 2.81 23.09 -15.02
CA ILE A 178 3.74 24.08 -15.58
C ILE A 178 3.27 24.40 -16.99
N ALA A 179 2.76 25.59 -17.22
CA ALA A 179 2.21 25.98 -18.51
C ALA A 179 2.49 27.43 -18.84
N ASN A 180 2.37 27.77 -20.12
CA ASN A 180 2.35 29.14 -20.59
C ASN A 180 1.23 29.31 -21.63
N ASP A 181 0.15 29.99 -21.24
CA ASP A 181 -1.04 30.14 -22.10
C ASP A 181 -1.63 28.77 -22.51
N ALA A 182 -1.67 27.83 -21.58
CA ALA A 182 -2.34 26.53 -21.75
C ALA A 182 -3.63 26.45 -20.93
N ASP A 183 -4.44 25.44 -21.23
CA ASP A 183 -5.79 25.29 -20.67
C ASP A 183 -5.80 24.68 -19.25
N ALA A 184 -6.97 24.73 -18.64
CA ALA A 184 -7.21 24.23 -17.30
C ALA A 184 -7.02 22.71 -17.19
N VAL A 185 -6.79 22.28 -15.96
CA VAL A 185 -6.66 20.87 -15.60
C VAL A 185 -7.36 20.60 -14.27
N SER A 186 -7.79 19.36 -14.05
CA SER A 186 -8.29 18.91 -12.76
C SER A 186 -7.93 17.47 -12.44
N ILE A 187 -7.84 17.19 -11.14
CA ILE A 187 -7.61 15.86 -10.58
C ILE A 187 -8.61 15.58 -9.46
N ASP A 188 -8.88 14.30 -9.23
CA ASP A 188 -9.82 13.86 -8.20
C ASP A 188 -9.55 12.40 -7.80
N ASP A 189 -10.23 11.91 -6.76
CA ASP A 189 -10.19 10.52 -6.28
C ASP A 189 -8.76 9.97 -6.10
N ILE A 190 -7.88 10.75 -5.47
CA ILE A 190 -6.48 10.38 -5.27
C ILE A 190 -6.40 9.31 -4.19
N GLN A 191 -5.78 8.17 -4.49
CA GLN A 191 -5.53 7.11 -3.54
C GLN A 191 -4.13 6.52 -3.70
N VAL A 192 -3.48 6.24 -2.57
CA VAL A 192 -2.34 5.34 -2.52
C VAL A 192 -2.76 4.10 -1.76
N LEU A 193 -2.71 2.95 -2.43
CA LEU A 193 -3.07 1.66 -1.85
C LEU A 193 -1.81 0.83 -1.66
N GLY A 194 -1.56 0.36 -0.44
CA GLY A 194 -0.49 -0.57 -0.11
C GLY A 194 -1.00 -2.00 -0.01
N SER A 195 -0.53 -2.87 -0.90
CA SER A 195 -0.70 -4.31 -0.73
C SER A 195 0.44 -4.84 0.15
N ALA A 196 0.09 -5.39 1.32
CA ALA A 196 1.02 -6.22 2.08
C ALA A 196 0.92 -7.66 1.57
N THR A 197 2.06 -8.30 1.28
CA THR A 197 2.06 -9.76 1.38
C THR A 197 1.88 -10.05 2.87
N LEU A 198 0.88 -10.84 3.25
CA LEU A 198 0.80 -11.40 4.60
C LEU A 198 1.97 -12.38 4.76
N GLY A 199 3.19 -11.86 4.85
CA GLY A 199 4.29 -12.60 5.41
C GLY A 199 3.91 -12.81 6.87
N THR A 200 3.60 -14.04 7.25
CA THR A 200 3.82 -14.40 8.63
C THR A 200 5.26 -14.00 8.90
N GLN A 201 5.50 -13.06 9.82
CA GLN A 201 6.70 -13.17 10.60
C GLN A 201 6.58 -14.55 11.26
N GLU A 202 7.03 -15.60 10.57
CA GLU A 202 7.81 -16.64 11.24
C GLU A 202 8.73 -15.80 12.09
N ALA A 203 8.48 -15.80 13.39
CA ALA A 203 9.30 -15.07 14.32
C ALA A 203 10.70 -15.66 14.16
N ALA A 204 11.49 -15.06 13.25
CA ALA A 204 12.89 -14.83 13.44
C ALA A 204 13.00 -13.87 14.63
N SER A 205 12.51 -14.34 15.79
CA SER A 205 13.15 -14.13 17.06
C SER A 205 14.62 -14.35 16.76
N LYS A 206 15.34 -13.25 16.53
CA LYS A 206 16.79 -13.22 16.57
C LYS A 206 17.12 -13.86 17.91
N SER A 207 17.47 -15.14 17.86
CA SER A 207 17.67 -15.98 19.01
C SER A 207 18.88 -15.43 19.74
N LYS A 208 18.62 -14.72 20.83
CA LYS A 208 19.56 -14.71 21.94
C LYS A 208 19.38 -15.90 22.88
N ASP A 209 18.35 -16.74 22.70
CA ASP A 209 18.18 -17.99 23.46
C ASP A 209 17.67 -19.12 22.57
N ALA A 210 18.56 -20.07 22.25
CA ALA A 210 18.31 -21.18 21.32
C ALA A 210 17.59 -22.35 22.02
N VAL A 211 16.26 -22.26 22.15
CA VAL A 211 15.45 -23.40 22.63
C VAL A 211 15.27 -24.42 21.48
N ALA A 212 15.84 -25.61 21.64
CA ALA A 212 15.78 -26.71 20.67
C ALA A 212 15.13 -27.97 21.26
N LEU A 213 14.32 -28.67 20.46
CA LEU A 213 13.68 -29.94 20.83
C LEU A 213 14.27 -31.09 20.02
N TYR A 214 14.68 -32.17 20.68
CA TYR A 214 15.27 -33.33 20.01
C TYR A 214 15.02 -34.65 20.76
N PRO A 215 14.93 -35.78 20.04
CA PRO A 215 14.87 -35.85 18.57
C PRO A 215 13.54 -35.30 18.02
N ASN A 216 13.57 -34.73 16.82
CA ASN A 216 12.38 -34.35 16.06
C ASN A 216 12.62 -34.69 14.59
N PRO A 217 11.97 -35.71 14.00
CA PRO A 217 10.88 -36.52 14.58
C PRO A 217 11.28 -37.39 15.80
N THR A 218 10.33 -37.72 16.67
CA THR A 218 10.51 -38.57 17.86
C THR A 218 9.63 -39.82 17.83
N LYS A 219 10.02 -40.86 18.58
CA LYS A 219 9.17 -42.03 18.88
C LYS A 219 8.33 -41.84 20.15
N GLY A 220 8.56 -40.78 20.92
CA GLY A 220 7.86 -40.52 22.17
C GLY A 220 8.61 -39.52 23.05
N GLU A 221 9.87 -39.77 23.34
CA GLU A 221 10.66 -38.92 24.25
C GLU A 221 11.21 -37.68 23.54
N ILE A 222 11.07 -36.52 24.17
CA ILE A 222 11.54 -35.23 23.67
C ILE A 222 12.38 -34.58 24.77
N ASN A 223 13.62 -34.21 24.43
CA ASN A 223 14.50 -33.43 25.28
C ASN A 223 14.48 -31.96 24.84
N ILE A 224 14.50 -31.06 25.82
CA ILE A 224 14.53 -29.61 25.61
C ILE A 224 15.95 -29.11 25.91
N LYS A 225 16.67 -28.59 24.92
CA LYS A 225 17.94 -27.88 25.11
C LYS A 225 17.67 -26.39 25.17
N THR A 226 18.06 -25.77 26.29
CA THR A 226 17.88 -24.36 26.59
C THR A 226 18.87 -23.96 27.68
N ASP A 227 19.34 -22.72 27.67
CA ASP A 227 20.18 -22.17 28.74
C ASP A 227 19.33 -21.53 29.86
N GLN A 228 18.01 -21.42 29.65
CA GLN A 228 17.06 -20.85 30.60
C GLN A 228 16.38 -21.92 31.47
N LYS A 229 16.16 -21.59 32.75
CA LYS A 229 15.46 -22.47 33.70
C LYS A 229 13.98 -22.64 33.31
N ILE A 230 13.58 -23.87 33.04
CA ILE A 230 12.20 -24.22 32.69
C ILE A 230 11.31 -24.19 33.94
N LYS A 231 10.16 -23.54 33.82
CA LYS A 231 9.07 -23.56 34.81
C LYS A 231 8.10 -24.69 34.50
N SER A 232 7.65 -24.80 33.25
CA SER A 232 6.76 -25.88 32.82
C SER A 232 6.86 -26.14 31.33
N THR A 233 6.54 -27.36 30.94
CA THR A 233 6.43 -27.83 29.56
C THR A 233 5.03 -28.36 29.35
N THR A 234 4.32 -27.84 28.34
CA THR A 234 2.96 -28.26 28.00
C THR A 234 2.89 -28.71 26.54
N VAL A 235 2.28 -29.87 26.31
CA VAL A 235 2.05 -30.44 24.97
C VAL A 235 0.60 -30.24 24.59
N PHE A 236 0.35 -29.72 23.41
CA PHE A 236 -0.97 -29.51 22.83
C PHE A 236 -1.15 -30.33 21.55
N ASP A 237 -2.38 -30.76 21.28
CA ASP A 237 -2.76 -31.14 19.92
C ASP A 237 -2.94 -29.91 19.01
N MET A 238 -3.20 -30.16 17.73
CA MET A 238 -3.43 -29.09 16.75
C MET A 238 -4.73 -28.32 16.94
N THR A 239 -5.65 -28.78 17.81
CA THR A 239 -6.87 -28.05 18.19
C THR A 239 -6.63 -27.13 19.39
N GLY A 240 -5.41 -27.13 19.96
CA GLY A 240 -5.07 -26.33 21.13
C GLY A 240 -5.46 -26.97 22.45
N LYS A 241 -5.93 -28.22 22.45
CA LYS A 241 -6.22 -28.96 23.68
C LYS A 241 -4.91 -29.38 24.34
N SER A 242 -4.73 -29.01 25.61
CA SER A 242 -3.60 -29.49 26.42
C SER A 242 -3.73 -30.99 26.64
N LEU A 243 -2.70 -31.73 26.25
CA LEU A 243 -2.64 -33.18 26.38
C LEU A 243 -1.80 -33.61 27.57
N LEU A 244 -0.69 -32.89 27.83
CA LEU A 244 0.27 -33.20 28.89
C LEU A 244 0.89 -31.91 29.42
N GLN A 245 1.18 -31.88 30.72
CA GLN A 245 1.93 -30.80 31.36
C GLN A 245 2.88 -31.40 32.40
N ASN A 246 4.16 -31.07 32.28
CA ASN A 246 5.23 -31.51 33.19
C ASN A 246 6.12 -30.33 33.57
N ASP A 247 6.71 -30.37 34.77
CA ASP A 247 7.66 -29.35 35.25
C ASP A 247 9.11 -29.79 35.04
N THR A 248 9.42 -30.40 33.90
CA THR A 248 10.74 -30.99 33.60
C THR A 248 11.25 -30.63 32.21
N GLU A 249 12.56 -30.85 32.01
CA GLU A 249 13.28 -30.69 30.73
C GLU A 249 13.00 -31.81 29.72
N LYS A 250 12.08 -32.73 30.06
CA LYS A 250 11.68 -33.86 29.23
C LYS A 250 10.18 -33.89 29.07
N ALA A 251 9.73 -34.07 27.84
CA ALA A 251 8.33 -34.41 27.55
C ALA A 251 8.29 -35.81 26.96
N ASP A 252 7.48 -36.69 27.55
CA ASP A 252 7.20 -38.00 26.97
C ASP A 252 5.80 -38.01 26.36
N ILE A 253 5.76 -38.12 25.03
CA ILE A 253 4.53 -38.25 24.24
C ILE A 253 4.35 -39.68 23.71
N SER A 254 5.05 -40.68 24.25
CA SER A 254 5.03 -42.09 23.83
C SER A 254 3.63 -42.72 23.83
N SER A 255 2.74 -42.26 24.70
CA SER A 255 1.34 -42.72 24.78
C SER A 255 0.39 -42.09 23.74
N LEU A 256 0.79 -40.99 23.10
CA LEU A 256 -0.05 -40.27 22.14
C LEU A 256 -0.05 -40.94 20.74
N PRO A 257 -1.07 -40.75 19.89
CA PRO A 257 -1.02 -41.23 18.50
C PRO A 257 0.15 -40.64 17.70
N LYS A 258 0.47 -41.24 16.55
CA LYS A 258 1.42 -40.63 15.60
C LYS A 258 0.79 -39.35 15.04
N GLY A 259 1.55 -38.26 14.99
CA GLY A 259 0.98 -36.96 14.63
C GLY A 259 1.89 -35.77 14.90
N THR A 260 1.35 -34.57 14.66
CA THR A 260 2.01 -33.30 14.96
C THR A 260 1.50 -32.75 16.28
N TYR A 261 2.41 -32.27 17.12
CA TYR A 261 2.13 -31.67 18.41
C TYR A 261 2.83 -30.33 18.57
N LEU A 262 2.28 -29.46 19.41
CA LEU A 262 2.92 -28.22 19.82
C LEU A 262 3.41 -28.35 21.26
N VAL A 263 4.69 -28.07 21.49
CA VAL A 263 5.30 -28.05 22.82
C VAL A 263 5.56 -26.60 23.19
N LYS A 264 4.87 -26.12 24.23
CA LYS A 264 5.09 -24.80 24.84
C LYS A 264 5.95 -24.99 26.08
N ILE A 265 7.09 -24.30 26.13
CA ILE A 265 7.97 -24.20 27.28
C ILE A 265 7.73 -22.82 27.91
N SER A 266 7.43 -22.79 29.20
CA SER A 266 7.36 -21.56 29.99
C SER A 266 8.58 -21.53 30.90
N PHE A 267 9.29 -20.41 30.93
CA PHE A 267 10.52 -20.23 31.70
C PHE A 267 10.24 -19.56 33.05
N ALA A 268 11.19 -19.69 33.98
CA ALA A 268 11.07 -19.13 35.33
C ALA A 268 11.03 -17.59 35.32
N ASP A 269 11.59 -16.94 34.30
CA ASP A 269 11.56 -15.49 34.10
C ASP A 269 10.22 -14.97 33.53
N GLY A 270 9.28 -15.86 33.23
CA GLY A 270 7.97 -15.55 32.67
C GLY A 270 7.91 -15.58 31.14
N SER A 271 9.03 -15.73 30.44
CA SER A 271 9.05 -15.88 28.98
C SER A 271 8.53 -17.25 28.54
N THR A 272 8.10 -17.37 27.28
CA THR A 272 7.60 -18.64 26.72
C THR A 272 8.12 -18.89 25.32
N SER A 273 8.29 -20.16 24.97
CA SER A 273 8.73 -20.62 23.65
C SER A 273 7.86 -21.79 23.19
N THR A 274 7.34 -21.73 21.96
CA THR A 274 6.55 -22.82 21.38
C THR A 274 7.30 -23.44 20.20
N ARG A 275 7.29 -24.77 20.11
CA ARG A 275 7.95 -25.52 19.04
C ARG A 275 7.06 -26.66 18.56
N LYS A 276 7.10 -26.93 17.26
CA LYS A 276 6.40 -28.06 16.63
C LYS A 276 7.24 -29.34 16.74
N VAL A 277 6.61 -30.45 17.13
CA VAL A 277 7.23 -31.79 17.17
C VAL A 277 6.40 -32.78 16.36
N ILE A 278 7.09 -33.68 15.67
CA ILE A 278 6.49 -34.74 14.86
C ILE A 278 6.76 -36.07 15.56
N LYS A 279 5.69 -36.82 15.89
CA LYS A 279 5.76 -38.18 16.41
C LYS A 279 5.53 -39.21 15.31
N GLN A 280 6.44 -40.18 15.21
CA GLN A 280 6.41 -41.28 14.24
C GLN A 280 6.20 -42.66 14.86
#